data_AF-E6SCI5-F1
#
_entry.id   AF-E6SCI5-F1
#
_cell.length_a   1.000
_cell.length_b   1.000
_cell.length_c   1.000
_cell.angle_alpha   90.00
_cell.angle_beta   90.00
_cell.angle_gamma   90.00
#
_symmetry.space_group_name_H-M   'P 1'
#
loop_
_entity.id
_entity.type
_entity.pdbx_description
1 polymer ?
#
loop_
_entity_poly.entity_id
_entity_poly.type
_entity_poly.pdbx_seq_one_letter_code
_entity_poly.pdbx_strand_id
1 'polypeptide(L)'
;MIAASLTFEKWTICNVGLSSADLSELDLEAAFEVLVSRCEEARRRGASDPLMSLSPKGAGGNSRACTREMLMQLGYSRGQLRIIHRLMGGSPSGWPGLLRIFAEDRDLTAWERGYVRRQVRAFRTLGPTGVERRELAASRARRDHRIAE
;
A
#
# COMPACT_ATOMS: atom_id res chain seq x y z
N MET A 1 4.83 24.52 19.21
CA MET A 1 3.82 24.39 18.13
C MET A 1 3.91 22.96 17.60
N ILE A 2 2.97 22.09 17.96
CA ILE A 2 2.89 20.74 17.41
C ILE A 2 2.20 20.91 16.06
N ALA A 3 2.96 20.89 14.97
CA ALA A 3 2.37 20.82 13.63
C ALA A 3 1.45 19.60 13.60
N ALA A 4 0.18 19.81 13.29
CA ALA A 4 -0.80 18.73 13.21
C ALA A 4 -0.24 17.65 12.27
N SER A 5 0.01 16.45 12.80
CA SER A 5 0.53 15.33 12.01
C SER A 5 -0.42 15.10 10.83
N LEU A 6 0.07 15.36 9.62
CA LEU A 6 -0.70 15.16 8.41
C LEU A 6 -0.93 13.65 8.26
N THR A 7 -2.18 13.21 8.38
CA THR A 7 -2.54 11.81 8.16
C THR A 7 -2.18 11.39 6.74
N PHE A 8 -1.81 10.12 6.52
CA PHE A 8 -1.42 9.61 5.19
C PHE A 8 -2.48 9.91 4.11
N GLU A 9 -3.78 9.81 4.44
CA GLU A 9 -4.88 10.21 3.55
C GLU A 9 -4.74 11.66 3.07
N LYS A 10 -4.73 12.62 4.00
CA LYS A 10 -4.55 14.05 3.73
C LYS A 10 -3.28 14.33 2.94
N TRP A 11 -2.16 13.71 3.31
CA TRP A 11 -0.90 13.85 2.58
C TRP A 11 -1.03 13.37 1.13
N THR A 12 -1.68 12.24 0.91
CA THR A 12 -1.84 11.69 -0.44
C THR A 12 -2.74 12.57 -1.31
N ILE A 13 -3.78 13.19 -0.72
CA ILE A 13 -4.63 14.13 -1.44
C ILE A 13 -3.85 15.40 -1.80
N CYS A 14 -3.18 16.01 -0.82
CA CYS A 14 -2.51 17.30 -1.00
C CYS A 14 -1.20 17.23 -1.81
N ASN A 15 -0.33 16.26 -1.53
CA ASN A 15 1.03 16.23 -2.11
C ASN A 15 1.12 15.33 -3.35
N VAL A 16 0.33 14.25 -3.41
CA VAL A 16 0.32 13.31 -4.54
C VAL A 16 -0.72 13.72 -5.60
N GLY A 17 -1.79 14.39 -5.17
CA GLY A 17 -2.90 14.80 -6.04
C GLY A 17 -3.84 13.66 -6.40
N LEU A 18 -3.99 12.68 -5.50
CA LEU A 18 -5.04 11.67 -5.59
C LEU A 18 -6.34 12.23 -5.00
N SER A 19 -7.48 11.86 -5.59
CA SER A 19 -8.78 12.15 -5.00
C SER A 19 -9.11 11.14 -3.90
N SER A 20 -10.04 11.47 -3.00
CA SER A 20 -10.59 10.49 -2.04
C SER A 20 -11.20 9.27 -2.75
N ALA A 21 -11.76 9.46 -3.95
CA ALA A 21 -12.24 8.35 -4.78
C ALA A 21 -11.11 7.43 -5.26
N ASP A 22 -9.93 7.98 -5.60
CA ASP A 22 -8.76 7.17 -5.91
C ASP A 22 -8.30 6.38 -4.67
N LEU A 23 -8.27 7.01 -3.49
CA LEU A 23 -7.87 6.33 -2.25
C LEU A 23 -8.78 5.16 -1.89
N SER A 24 -10.10 5.38 -1.96
CA SER A 24 -11.11 4.34 -1.73
C SER A 24 -11.07 3.25 -2.80
N GLU A 25 -10.84 3.62 -4.07
CA GLU A 25 -10.72 2.66 -5.16
C GLU A 25 -9.45 1.83 -5.07
N LEU A 26 -8.39 2.33 -4.45
CA LEU A 26 -7.16 1.58 -4.22
C LEU A 26 -7.16 0.83 -2.88
N ASP A 27 -8.12 1.07 -1.98
CA ASP A 27 -8.03 0.72 -0.56
C ASP A 27 -6.67 1.14 0.05
N LEU A 28 -6.18 2.33 -0.33
CA LEU A 28 -4.79 2.72 -0.10
C LEU A 28 -4.45 2.87 1.39
N GLU A 29 -5.41 3.30 2.21
CA GLU A 29 -5.26 3.37 3.67
C GLU A 29 -5.12 1.98 4.30
N ALA A 30 -5.96 1.02 3.90
CA ALA A 30 -5.84 -0.35 4.40
C ALA A 30 -4.50 -0.98 3.98
N ALA A 31 -4.05 -0.72 2.75
CA ALA A 31 -2.72 -1.14 2.31
C ALA A 31 -1.60 -0.45 3.10
N PHE A 32 -1.75 0.84 3.43
CA PHE A 32 -0.80 1.57 4.27
C PHE A 32 -0.68 0.92 5.65
N GLU A 33 -1.78 0.63 6.33
CA GLU A 33 -1.78 -0.01 7.66
C GLU A 33 -1.06 -1.37 7.65
N VAL A 34 -1.35 -2.21 6.64
CA VAL A 34 -0.64 -3.50 6.47
C VAL A 34 0.87 -3.28 6.36
N LEU A 35 1.29 -2.32 5.54
CA LEU A 35 2.70 -2.09 5.27
C LEU A 35 3.43 -1.44 6.46
N VAL A 36 2.79 -0.51 7.16
CA VAL A 36 3.33 0.08 8.40
C VAL A 36 3.49 -1.00 9.46
N SER A 37 2.48 -1.86 9.67
CA SER A 37 2.58 -3.00 10.60
C SER A 37 3.80 -3.89 10.30
N ARG A 38 4.08 -4.15 9.01
CA ARG A 38 5.27 -4.89 8.56
C ARG A 38 6.59 -4.15 8.87
N CYS A 39 6.63 -2.83 8.64
CA CYS A 39 7.78 -2.01 9.02
C CYS A 39 8.00 -1.99 10.53
N GLU A 40 6.94 -1.88 11.33
CA GLU A 40 7.05 -1.91 12.79
C GLU A 40 7.56 -3.26 13.31
N GLU A 41 7.10 -4.37 12.72
CA GLU A 41 7.64 -5.70 13.01
C GLU A 41 9.14 -5.78 12.66
N ALA A 42 9.55 -5.27 11.51
CA ALA A 42 10.96 -5.23 11.12
C ALA A 42 11.79 -4.38 12.10
N ARG A 43 11.27 -3.23 12.53
CA ARG A 43 11.88 -2.36 13.55
C ARG A 43 12.01 -3.08 14.88
N ARG A 44 10.97 -3.78 15.35
CA ARG A 44 10.99 -4.58 16.60
C ARG A 44 12.03 -5.70 16.56
N ARG A 45 12.35 -6.22 15.36
CA ARG A 45 13.42 -7.21 15.14
C ARG A 45 14.81 -6.59 14.94
N GLY A 46 14.97 -5.27 15.11
CA GLY A 46 16.25 -4.58 15.02
C GLY A 46 16.68 -4.18 13.60
N ALA A 47 15.76 -4.12 12.64
CA ALA A 47 16.10 -3.62 11.30
C ALA A 47 16.53 -2.15 11.35
N SER A 48 17.71 -1.84 10.80
CA SER A 48 18.23 -0.48 10.70
C SER A 48 17.45 0.40 9.72
N ASP A 49 16.93 -0.20 8.64
CA ASP A 49 15.99 0.44 7.72
C ASP A 49 14.74 -0.44 7.56
N PRO A 50 13.68 -0.19 8.34
CA PRO A 50 12.45 -0.97 8.28
C PRO A 50 11.71 -0.92 6.94
N LEU A 51 11.90 0.15 6.14
CA LEU A 51 11.25 0.28 4.83
C LEU A 51 11.84 -0.72 3.81
N MET A 52 13.08 -1.15 4.00
CA MET A 52 13.69 -2.19 3.17
C MET A 52 12.96 -3.54 3.25
N SER A 53 12.24 -3.79 4.34
CA SER A 53 11.43 -5.02 4.49
C SER A 53 10.25 -5.13 3.53
N LEU A 54 9.89 -4.02 2.87
CA LEU A 54 8.84 -3.91 1.85
C LEU A 54 9.39 -3.75 0.43
N SER A 55 10.69 -3.44 0.31
CA SER A 55 11.32 -3.22 -0.99
C SER A 55 11.34 -4.52 -1.81
N PRO A 56 10.91 -4.51 -3.09
CA PRO A 56 11.01 -5.69 -3.94
C PRO A 56 12.43 -6.28 -4.05
N LYS A 57 13.48 -5.44 -3.89
CA LYS A 57 14.89 -5.82 -4.04
C LYS A 57 15.57 -6.22 -2.74
N GLY A 58 15.24 -5.57 -1.62
CA GLY A 58 15.94 -5.84 -0.36
C GLY A 58 15.11 -6.56 0.70
N ALA A 59 13.82 -6.78 0.47
CA ALA A 59 13.03 -7.64 1.33
C ALA A 59 13.39 -9.11 1.10
N GLY A 60 13.70 -9.84 2.17
CA GLY A 60 13.86 -11.29 2.14
C GLY A 60 12.61 -12.00 1.60
N GLY A 61 12.78 -13.21 1.02
CA GLY A 61 11.68 -13.98 0.41
C GLY A 61 10.45 -14.13 1.30
N ASN A 62 10.65 -14.45 2.57
CA ASN A 62 9.57 -14.63 3.55
C ASN A 62 8.81 -13.32 3.84
N SER A 63 9.51 -12.19 3.93
CA SER A 63 8.85 -10.89 4.16
C SER A 63 7.93 -10.53 2.99
N ARG A 64 8.39 -10.77 1.75
CA ARG A 64 7.59 -10.52 0.54
C ARG A 64 6.36 -11.42 0.45
N ALA A 65 6.51 -12.70 0.78
CA ALA A 65 5.40 -13.66 0.78
C ALA A 65 4.33 -13.25 1.82
N CYS A 66 4.75 -12.96 3.05
CA CYS A 66 3.86 -12.54 4.13
C CYS A 66 3.13 -11.22 3.80
N THR A 67 3.84 -10.18 3.36
CA THR A 67 3.22 -8.91 2.96
C THR A 67 2.21 -9.12 1.84
N ARG A 68 2.53 -9.98 0.86
CA ARG A 68 1.61 -10.31 -0.23
C ARG A 68 0.36 -11.02 0.27
N GLU A 69 0.50 -11.99 1.18
CA GLU A 69 -0.64 -12.72 1.76
C GLU A 69 -1.56 -11.80 2.55
N MET A 70 -1.00 -10.89 3.35
CA MET A 70 -1.78 -9.89 4.08
C MET A 70 -2.54 -8.97 3.13
N LEU A 71 -1.89 -8.44 2.09
CA LEU A 71 -2.56 -7.61 1.09
C LEU A 71 -3.60 -8.39 0.27
N MET A 72 -3.41 -9.70 0.06
CA MET A 72 -4.41 -10.55 -0.61
C MET A 72 -5.73 -10.65 0.16
N GLN A 73 -5.70 -10.44 1.49
CA GLN A 73 -6.92 -10.41 2.30
C GLN A 73 -7.80 -9.20 1.97
N LEU A 74 -7.23 -8.14 1.40
CA LEU A 74 -7.97 -6.97 0.91
C LEU A 74 -8.66 -7.23 -0.45
N GLY A 75 -8.62 -8.46 -0.96
CA GLY A 75 -9.33 -8.84 -2.19
C GLY A 75 -8.64 -8.45 -3.49
N TYR A 76 -7.42 -7.91 -3.44
CA TYR A 76 -6.68 -7.53 -4.66
C TYR A 76 -6.41 -8.72 -5.58
N SER A 77 -6.49 -8.46 -6.89
CA SER A 77 -5.95 -9.38 -7.89
C SER A 77 -4.42 -9.44 -7.83
N ARG A 78 -3.80 -10.45 -8.49
CA ARG A 78 -2.33 -10.52 -8.62
C ARG A 78 -1.74 -9.30 -9.32
N GLY A 79 -2.45 -8.71 -10.28
CA GLY A 79 -2.02 -7.51 -11.00
C GLY A 79 -2.08 -6.27 -10.10
N GLN A 80 -3.18 -6.11 -9.37
CA GLN A 80 -3.39 -5.04 -8.41
C GLN A 80 -2.35 -5.07 -7.27
N LEU A 81 -2.07 -6.25 -6.70
CA LEU A 81 -1.03 -6.43 -5.68
C LEU A 81 0.33 -5.95 -6.15
N ARG A 82 0.71 -6.27 -7.40
CA ARG A 82 1.98 -5.84 -7.96
C ARG A 82 2.05 -4.31 -8.04
N ILE A 83 0.93 -3.66 -8.38
CA ILE A 83 0.85 -2.20 -8.42
C ILE A 83 0.93 -1.61 -7.01
N ILE A 84 0.13 -2.08 -6.06
CA ILE A 84 0.14 -1.58 -4.66
C ILE A 84 1.54 -1.73 -4.06
N HIS A 85 2.15 -2.91 -4.22
CA HIS A 85 3.49 -3.17 -3.69
C HIS A 85 4.54 -2.25 -4.31
N ARG A 86 4.45 -1.96 -5.62
CA ARG A 86 5.38 -1.02 -6.28
C ARG A 86 5.10 0.43 -5.89
N LEU A 87 3.83 0.81 -5.87
CA LEU A 87 3.40 2.18 -5.56
C LEU A 87 3.84 2.54 -4.14
N MET A 88 3.61 1.66 -3.17
CA MET A 88 3.90 1.92 -1.75
C MET A 88 5.36 1.63 -1.38
N GLY A 89 5.89 0.47 -1.77
CA GLY A 89 7.22 -0.03 -1.36
C GLY A 89 8.36 0.26 -2.34
N GLY A 90 8.08 0.98 -3.42
CA GLY A 90 9.07 1.37 -4.42
C GLY A 90 9.30 0.35 -5.53
N SER A 91 10.16 0.71 -6.48
CA SER A 91 10.49 -0.12 -7.63
C SER A 91 11.99 -0.07 -7.97
N PRO A 92 12.54 -1.18 -8.53
CA PRO A 92 13.88 -1.24 -9.10
C PRO A 92 14.29 -0.13 -10.06
N SER A 93 13.31 0.52 -10.71
CA SER A 93 13.50 1.53 -11.76
C SER A 93 13.68 2.95 -11.22
N GLY A 94 14.08 3.12 -9.95
CA GLY A 94 14.31 4.42 -9.34
C GLY A 94 13.07 5.10 -8.73
N TRP A 95 11.95 4.38 -8.59
CA TRP A 95 10.79 4.88 -7.84
C TRP A 95 10.96 4.56 -6.34
N PRO A 96 11.03 5.56 -5.44
CA PRO A 96 11.29 5.32 -4.01
C PRO A 96 10.15 4.63 -3.26
N GLY A 97 8.89 4.83 -3.69
CA GLY A 97 7.70 4.34 -2.99
C GLY A 97 7.04 5.42 -2.13
N LEU A 98 5.71 5.46 -2.11
CA LEU A 98 4.95 6.45 -1.32
C LEU A 98 5.31 6.43 0.16
N LEU A 99 5.58 5.25 0.74
CA LEU A 99 5.92 5.15 2.17
C LEU A 99 7.23 5.85 2.52
N ARG A 100 8.25 5.73 1.66
CA ARG A 100 9.52 6.40 1.88
C ARG A 100 9.38 7.91 1.74
N ILE A 101 8.68 8.36 0.69
CA ILE A 101 8.45 9.79 0.44
C ILE A 101 7.64 10.42 1.59
N PHE A 102 6.63 9.72 2.09
CA PHE A 102 5.83 10.14 3.24
C PHE A 102 6.68 10.21 4.51
N ALA A 103 7.50 9.19 4.79
CA ALA A 103 8.35 9.16 5.97
C ALA A 103 9.46 10.23 5.96
N GLU A 104 9.93 10.62 4.78
CA GLU A 104 10.92 11.68 4.56
C GLU A 104 10.30 13.10 4.55
N ASP A 105 8.96 13.21 4.65
CA ASP A 105 8.21 14.46 4.49
C ASP A 105 8.61 15.25 3.22
N ARG A 106 8.81 14.52 2.12
CA ARG A 106 9.29 15.08 0.86
C ARG A 106 8.16 15.28 -0.14
N ASP A 107 8.23 16.36 -0.91
CA ASP A 107 7.35 16.54 -2.07
C ASP A 107 7.69 15.62 -3.23
N LEU A 108 6.65 15.16 -3.92
CA LEU A 108 6.82 14.42 -5.17
C LEU A 108 7.31 15.36 -6.28
N THR A 109 8.22 14.86 -7.10
CA THR A 109 8.58 15.48 -8.37
C THR A 109 7.47 15.32 -9.40
N ALA A 110 7.54 16.08 -10.50
CA ALA A 110 6.60 15.95 -11.61
C ALA A 110 6.61 14.55 -12.24
N TRP A 111 7.78 13.93 -12.35
CA TRP A 111 7.93 12.56 -12.86
C TRP A 111 7.27 11.53 -11.93
N GLU A 112 7.48 11.68 -10.62
CA GLU A 112 6.89 10.83 -9.58
C GLU A 112 5.36 10.91 -9.59
N ARG A 113 4.79 12.13 -9.66
CA ARG A 113 3.34 12.32 -9.84
C ARG A 113 2.81 11.63 -11.11
N GLY A 114 3.55 11.76 -12.21
CA GLY A 114 3.23 11.06 -13.46
C GLY A 114 3.26 9.54 -13.31
N TYR A 115 4.24 8.99 -12.58
CA TYR A 115 4.35 7.57 -12.28
C TYR A 115 3.14 7.08 -11.47
N VAL A 116 2.79 7.78 -10.39
CA VAL A 116 1.63 7.43 -9.55
C VAL A 116 0.35 7.39 -10.38
N ARG A 117 0.07 8.43 -11.18
CA ARG A 117 -1.13 8.47 -12.05
C ARG A 117 -1.19 7.30 -13.02
N ARG A 118 -0.05 6.89 -13.60
CA ARG A 118 0.00 5.69 -14.48
C ARG A 118 -0.30 4.41 -13.70
N GLN A 119 0.22 4.27 -12.49
CA GLN A 119 -0.06 3.11 -11.63
C GLN A 119 -1.54 3.04 -11.26
N VAL A 120 -2.16 4.17 -10.85
CA VAL A 120 -3.60 4.24 -10.53
C VAL A 120 -4.46 3.84 -11.74
N ARG A 121 -4.14 4.35 -12.93
CA ARG A 121 -4.88 3.96 -14.16
C ARG A 121 -4.74 2.46 -14.46
N ALA A 122 -3.53 1.92 -14.37
CA ALA A 122 -3.30 0.50 -14.60
C ALA A 122 -3.97 -0.39 -13.53
N PHE A 123 -4.06 0.09 -12.28
CA PHE A 123 -4.70 -0.63 -11.19
C PHE A 123 -6.18 -0.93 -11.50
N ARG A 124 -6.88 0.06 -12.03
CA ARG A 124 -8.30 -0.03 -12.41
C ARG A 124 -8.58 -1.03 -13.53
N THR A 125 -7.59 -1.34 -14.37
CA THR A 125 -7.76 -2.27 -15.50
C THR A 125 -7.35 -3.70 -15.19
N LEU A 126 -6.87 -3.99 -13.97
CA LEU A 126 -6.21 -5.26 -13.64
C LEU A 126 -6.96 -6.11 -12.62
N GLY A 127 -8.18 -5.76 -12.23
CA GLY A 127 -8.91 -6.52 -11.23
C GLY A 127 -10.23 -5.89 -10.79
N PRO A 128 -10.84 -6.42 -9.71
CA PRO A 128 -12.08 -5.91 -9.15
C PRO A 128 -11.91 -4.47 -8.63
N THR A 129 -13.00 -3.71 -8.68
CA THR A 129 -13.15 -2.38 -8.07
C THR A 129 -13.02 -2.43 -6.54
N GLY A 130 -12.83 -1.28 -5.90
CA GLY A 130 -12.80 -1.21 -4.42
C GLY A 130 -14.08 -1.74 -3.78
N VAL A 131 -15.23 -1.50 -4.41
CA VAL A 131 -16.53 -2.00 -3.92
C VAL A 131 -16.57 -3.52 -3.95
N GLU A 132 -16.28 -4.13 -5.09
CA GLU A 132 -16.27 -5.60 -5.26
C GLU A 132 -15.27 -6.26 -4.29
N ARG A 133 -14.10 -5.64 -4.07
CA ARG A 133 -13.12 -6.17 -3.10
C ARG A 133 -13.64 -6.18 -1.67
N ARG A 134 -14.31 -5.10 -1.24
CA ARG A 134 -14.91 -5.03 0.11
C ARG A 134 -16.05 -6.03 0.28
N GLU A 135 -16.86 -6.24 -0.75
CA GLU A 135 -17.91 -7.26 -0.75
C GLU A 135 -17.35 -8.68 -0.66
N LEU A 136 -16.27 -8.96 -1.40
CA LEU A 136 -15.54 -10.23 -1.32
C LEU A 136 -14.94 -10.45 0.07
N ALA A 137 -14.30 -9.43 0.65
CA ALA A 137 -13.75 -9.49 2.00
C ALA A 137 -14.83 -9.75 3.05
N ALA A 138 -15.96 -9.05 2.98
CA ALA A 138 -17.10 -9.26 3.88
C ALA A 138 -17.69 -10.68 3.74
N SER A 139 -17.74 -11.21 2.52
CA SER A 139 -18.24 -12.58 2.28
C SER A 139 -17.30 -13.65 2.83
N ARG A 140 -15.99 -13.45 2.78
CA ARG A 140 -15.00 -14.34 3.42
C ARG A 140 -15.14 -14.31 4.93
N ALA A 141 -15.20 -13.13 5.53
CA ALA A 141 -15.34 -12.99 6.99
C ALA A 141 -16.59 -13.70 7.52
N ARG A 142 -17.73 -13.59 6.81
CA ARG A 142 -18.96 -14.33 7.16
C ARG A 142 -18.79 -15.85 7.08
N ARG A 143 -18.06 -16.34 6.08
CA ARG A 143 -17.81 -17.78 5.91
C ARG A 143 -16.94 -18.32 7.04
N ASP A 144 -15.88 -17.60 7.40
CA ASP A 144 -14.94 -18.04 8.43
C ASP A 144 -15.61 -18.05 9.82
N HIS A 145 -16.48 -17.07 10.09
CA HIS A 145 -17.28 -17.05 11.32
C HIS A 145 -18.19 -18.29 11.45
N ARG A 146 -18.85 -18.69 10.36
CA ARG A 146 -19.75 -19.87 10.35
C ARG A 146 -19.01 -21.22 10.53
N ILE A 147 -17.70 -21.27 10.30
CA ILE A 147 -16.88 -22.48 10.50
C ILE A 147 -16.36 -22.56 11.94
N ALA A 148 -16.32 -21.44 12.66
CA ALA A 148 -15.83 -21.35 14.03
C ALA A 148 -16.92 -21.60 15.10
N GLU A 149 -18.18 -21.77 14.67
CA GLU A 149 -19.34 -22.19 15.48
C GLU A 149 -19.56 -23.70 15.39
#